data_AF-A0AAV4M6I3-F1
#
_entry.id   AF-A0AAV4M6I3-F1
#
_cell.length_a   1.000
_cell.length_b   1.000
_cell.length_c   1.000
_cell.angle_alpha   90.00
_cell.angle_beta   90.00
_cell.angle_gamma   90.00
#
_symmetry.space_group_name_H-M   'P 1'
#
loop_
_entity.id
_entity.type
_entity.pdbx_description
1 polymer ?
#
loop_
_entity_poly.entity_id
_entity_poly.type
_entity_poly.pdbx_seq_one_letter_code
_entity_poly.pdbx_strand_id
1 'polypeptide(L)'
;MNGSMVSMAGHHGGGKLSMQHQQQKVNSAEEVEEINTKELAQRISAELKRYSIPQAIFAQRVLCRSQGTLSDLLHNPKPWSKLKSGRETFRRMYKWLEEPEFQRMSALRLAGEWLDHLLSLINAS
;
A
#
# COMPACT_ATOMS: atom_id res chain seq x y z
N MET A 1 66.54 18.06 24.96
CA MET A 1 65.75 16.88 24.58
C MET A 1 64.27 17.20 24.77
N ASN A 2 63.56 17.34 23.64
CA ASN A 2 62.12 17.22 23.39
C ASN A 2 61.09 17.47 24.51
N GLY A 3 60.43 18.62 24.42
CA GLY A 3 59.06 18.92 24.89
C GLY A 3 58.70 20.29 24.29
N SER A 4 57.53 20.61 23.77
CA SER A 4 56.21 20.05 23.97
C SER A 4 55.29 20.45 22.81
N MET A 5 54.37 19.54 22.51
CA MET A 5 52.99 19.68 22.06
C MET A 5 52.53 20.97 21.34
N VAL A 6 51.99 20.71 20.15
CA VAL A 6 51.27 21.60 19.24
C VAL A 6 49.95 22.12 19.82
N SER A 7 49.66 23.38 19.50
CA SER A 7 48.44 24.12 19.78
C SER A 7 47.22 23.57 19.01
N MET A 8 46.04 23.58 19.62
CA MET A 8 44.77 23.60 18.89
C MET A 8 43.82 24.68 19.42
N ALA A 9 43.32 25.47 18.47
CA ALA A 9 42.20 26.41 18.52
C ALA A 9 40.93 25.75 19.11
N GLY A 10 39.92 26.41 19.67
CA GLY A 10 39.35 27.72 19.37
C GLY A 10 37.90 27.52 18.89
N HIS A 11 36.97 28.27 19.51
CA HIS A 11 35.64 28.71 19.03
C HIS A 11 34.35 27.89 19.29
N HIS A 12 33.37 28.65 19.83
CA HIS A 12 31.92 28.73 19.55
C HIS A 12 31.06 27.46 19.74
N GLY A 13 29.85 27.48 20.30
CA GLY A 13 28.86 28.53 20.49
C GLY A 13 27.47 27.95 20.19
N GLY A 14 26.43 28.44 20.86
CA GLY A 14 25.05 28.49 20.33
C GLY A 14 24.17 27.23 20.40
N GLY A 15 23.18 27.27 21.30
CA GLY A 15 21.76 27.40 20.94
C GLY A 15 21.01 26.33 20.13
N LYS A 16 19.79 26.06 20.63
CA LYS A 16 18.48 26.05 19.93
C LYS A 16 17.67 24.75 19.98
N LEU A 17 16.50 24.87 20.63
CA LEU A 17 15.14 24.57 20.15
C LEU A 17 15.01 23.39 19.17
N SER A 18 14.38 22.30 19.61
CA SER A 18 13.84 21.28 18.71
C SER A 18 12.32 21.40 18.64
N MET A 19 11.84 22.05 17.57
CA MET A 19 10.50 21.87 17.02
C MET A 19 10.56 20.66 16.09
N GLN A 20 9.80 19.60 16.37
CA GLN A 20 9.67 18.49 15.44
C GLN A 20 8.41 18.65 14.59
N HIS A 21 8.64 19.06 13.37
CA HIS A 21 7.74 19.13 12.22
C HIS A 21 7.39 17.71 11.75
N GLN A 22 6.12 17.31 11.80
CA GLN A 22 5.68 16.06 11.16
C GLN A 22 5.48 16.33 9.66
N GLN A 23 6.51 15.93 8.91
CA GLN A 23 6.66 16.03 7.46
C GLN A 23 5.48 15.39 6.71
N GLN A 24 4.84 16.18 5.86
CA GLN A 24 3.90 15.73 4.83
C GLN A 24 4.72 15.13 3.67
N LYS A 25 4.77 13.80 3.57
CA LYS A 25 5.52 13.08 2.52
C LYS A 25 4.69 12.98 1.25
N VAL A 26 4.86 13.93 0.35
CA VAL A 26 4.58 13.74 -1.08
C VAL A 26 5.62 12.74 -1.61
N ASN A 27 5.19 11.61 -2.14
CA ASN A 27 6.08 10.64 -2.77
C ASN A 27 5.59 10.37 -4.19
N SER A 28 6.40 10.86 -5.13
CA SER A 28 6.30 10.64 -6.56
C SER A 28 6.33 9.13 -6.87
N ALA A 29 5.49 8.73 -7.82
CA ALA A 29 5.10 7.37 -8.16
C ALA A 29 6.21 6.45 -8.75
N GLU A 30 7.48 6.65 -8.41
CA GLU A 30 8.61 6.06 -9.14
C GLU A 30 9.60 5.25 -8.26
N GLU A 31 9.65 5.48 -6.94
CA GLU A 31 10.45 4.68 -5.99
C GLU A 31 9.58 3.67 -5.22
N VAL A 32 9.16 2.59 -5.89
CA VAL A 32 8.49 1.45 -5.26
C VAL A 32 9.51 0.48 -4.65
N GLU A 33 10.46 1.00 -3.86
CA GLU A 33 11.53 0.18 -3.27
C GLU A 33 11.07 -0.51 -1.96
N GLU A 34 10.17 0.11 -1.18
CA GLU A 34 9.53 -0.48 0.00
C GLU A 34 8.01 -0.24 0.02
N ILE A 35 7.22 -1.22 -0.43
CA ILE A 35 5.77 -1.21 -0.18
C ILE A 35 5.52 -1.67 1.26
N ASN A 36 4.86 -0.84 2.05
CA ASN A 36 4.32 -1.25 3.35
C ASN A 36 3.14 -2.21 3.16
N THR A 37 3.41 -3.51 3.00
CA THR A 37 2.39 -4.53 2.68
C THR A 37 1.26 -4.60 3.69
N LYS A 38 1.55 -4.34 4.98
CA LYS A 38 0.53 -4.24 6.04
C LYS A 38 -0.42 -3.07 5.80
N GLU A 39 0.11 -1.87 5.59
CA GLU A 39 -0.71 -0.68 5.36
C GLU A 39 -1.50 -0.82 4.05
N LEU A 40 -0.85 -1.31 2.99
CA LEU A 40 -1.50 -1.55 1.71
C LEU A 40 -2.68 -2.54 1.85
N ALA A 41 -2.48 -3.66 2.55
CA ALA A 41 -3.55 -4.62 2.82
C ALA A 41 -4.72 -3.99 3.60
N GLN A 42 -4.43 -3.14 4.59
CA GLN A 42 -5.46 -2.40 5.33
C GLN A 42 -6.23 -1.43 4.43
N ARG A 43 -5.52 -0.64 3.61
CA ARG A 43 -6.14 0.33 2.68
C ARG A 43 -7.00 -0.38 1.64
N ILE A 44 -6.51 -1.48 1.04
CA ILE A 44 -7.31 -2.31 0.13
C ILE A 44 -8.55 -2.85 0.84
N SER A 45 -8.41 -3.40 2.04
CA SER A 45 -9.56 -3.91 2.80
C SER A 45 -10.61 -2.85 3.10
N ALA A 46 -10.17 -1.64 3.48
CA ALA A 46 -11.06 -0.52 3.73
C ALA A 46 -11.76 -0.06 2.45
N GLU A 47 -11.05 0.00 1.33
CA GLU A 47 -11.59 0.44 0.05
C GLU A 47 -12.63 -0.56 -0.51
N LEU A 48 -12.33 -1.85 -0.42
CA LEU A 48 -13.27 -2.90 -0.81
C LEU A 48 -14.56 -2.81 0.02
N LYS A 49 -14.46 -2.56 1.33
CA LYS A 49 -15.64 -2.36 2.18
C LYS A 49 -16.41 -1.10 1.82
N ARG A 50 -15.72 0.01 1.55
CA ARG A 50 -16.34 1.31 1.26
C ARG A 50 -17.20 1.28 0.01
N TYR A 51 -16.74 0.62 -1.04
CA TYR A 51 -17.49 0.47 -2.30
C TYR A 51 -18.29 -0.84 -2.36
N SER A 52 -18.40 -1.58 -1.26
CA SER A 52 -19.05 -2.90 -1.21
C SER A 52 -18.55 -3.87 -2.30
N ILE A 53 -17.26 -3.81 -2.64
CA ILE A 53 -16.63 -4.65 -3.65
C ILE A 53 -16.33 -6.02 -3.03
N PRO A 54 -16.86 -7.13 -3.58
CA PRO A 54 -16.53 -8.45 -3.08
C PRO A 54 -15.05 -8.77 -3.33
N GLN A 55 -14.37 -9.32 -2.32
CA GLN A 55 -12.96 -9.70 -2.42
C GLN A 55 -12.69 -10.63 -3.61
N ALA A 56 -13.61 -11.56 -3.92
CA ALA A 56 -13.47 -12.45 -5.06
C ALA A 56 -13.33 -11.70 -6.39
N ILE A 57 -14.13 -10.66 -6.58
CA ILE A 57 -14.11 -9.83 -7.79
C ILE A 57 -12.78 -9.11 -7.93
N PHE A 58 -12.32 -8.48 -6.85
CA PHE A 58 -11.03 -7.79 -6.85
C PHE A 58 -9.86 -8.76 -7.10
N ALA A 59 -9.86 -9.92 -6.42
CA ALA A 59 -8.84 -10.95 -6.58
C ALA A 59 -8.74 -11.43 -8.03
N GLN A 60 -9.87 -11.68 -8.67
CA GLN A 60 -9.91 -12.19 -10.04
C GLN A 60 -9.54 -11.12 -11.07
N ARG A 61 -10.07 -9.90 -10.93
CA ARG A 61 -9.95 -8.86 -11.98
C ARG A 61 -8.66 -8.05 -11.89
N VAL A 62 -8.21 -7.73 -10.69
CA VAL A 62 -7.02 -6.88 -10.49
C VAL A 62 -5.76 -7.72 -10.34
N LEU A 63 -5.88 -8.89 -9.71
CA LEU A 63 -4.71 -9.70 -9.32
C LEU A 63 -4.59 -11.01 -10.10
N CYS A 64 -5.64 -11.45 -10.81
CA CYS A 64 -5.74 -12.76 -11.44
C CYS A 64 -5.41 -13.90 -10.45
N ARG A 65 -6.03 -13.84 -9.26
CA ARG A 65 -5.87 -14.82 -8.17
C ARG A 65 -7.22 -15.25 -7.61
N SER A 66 -7.21 -16.34 -6.84
CA SER A 66 -8.39 -16.82 -6.13
C SER A 66 -8.74 -15.93 -4.93
N GLN A 67 -10.02 -15.91 -4.54
CA GLN A 67 -10.49 -15.18 -3.36
C GLN A 67 -9.75 -15.61 -2.09
N GLY A 68 -9.53 -16.92 -1.91
CA GLY A 68 -8.80 -17.43 -0.74
C GLY A 68 -7.37 -16.90 -0.65
N THR A 69 -6.66 -16.77 -1.78
CA THR A 69 -5.32 -16.17 -1.83
C THR A 69 -5.35 -14.72 -1.40
N LEU A 70 -6.31 -13.93 -1.89
CA LEU A 70 -6.46 -12.54 -1.49
C LEU A 70 -6.81 -12.42 0.00
N SER A 71 -7.73 -13.25 0.50
CA SER A 71 -8.15 -13.25 1.89
C SER A 71 -6.97 -13.46 2.84
N ASP A 72 -6.12 -14.46 2.55
CA ASP A 72 -4.89 -14.73 3.30
C ASP A 72 -3.93 -13.53 3.27
N LEU A 73 -3.73 -12.93 2.08
CA LEU A 73 -2.86 -11.76 1.91
C LEU A 73 -3.34 -10.54 2.70
N LEU A 74 -4.66 -10.34 2.83
CA LEU A 74 -5.24 -9.22 3.59
C LEU A 74 -5.29 -9.47 5.10
N HIS A 75 -5.48 -10.72 5.51
CA HIS A 75 -5.54 -11.13 6.92
C HIS A 75 -4.16 -11.12 7.58
N ASN A 76 -3.16 -11.73 6.95
CA ASN A 76 -1.79 -11.84 7.48
C ASN A 76 -0.77 -11.45 6.40
N PRO A 77 -0.73 -10.16 5.98
CA PRO A 77 0.23 -9.72 4.97
C PRO A 77 1.67 -9.96 5.45
N LYS A 78 2.43 -10.74 4.69
CA LYS A 78 3.87 -10.92 4.91
C LYS A 78 4.61 -9.59 4.68
N PRO A 79 5.59 -9.23 5.52
CA PRO A 79 6.37 -8.00 5.34
C PRO A 79 7.16 -8.06 4.03
N TRP A 80 7.27 -6.92 3.33
CA TRP A 80 7.93 -6.77 2.03
C TRP A 80 9.31 -7.42 1.95
N SER A 81 10.14 -7.20 2.95
CA SER A 81 11.51 -7.74 3.01
C SER A 81 11.56 -9.27 3.04
N LYS A 82 10.48 -9.94 3.51
CA LYS A 82 10.40 -11.42 3.57
C LYS A 82 9.69 -12.05 2.36
N LEU A 83 9.21 -11.24 1.40
CA LEU A 83 8.55 -11.74 0.20
C LEU A 83 9.59 -12.26 -0.81
N LYS A 84 9.63 -13.59 -1.00
CA LYS A 84 10.39 -14.28 -2.05
C LYS A 84 9.64 -14.33 -3.40
N SER A 85 8.31 -14.36 -3.37
CA SER A 85 7.41 -14.34 -4.52
C SER A 85 6.11 -13.62 -4.14
N GLY A 86 5.37 -13.08 -5.11
CA GLY A 86 4.11 -12.34 -4.87
C GLY A 86 4.27 -10.82 -4.69
N ARG A 87 5.48 -10.27 -4.90
CA ARG A 87 5.70 -8.81 -4.90
C ARG A 87 4.88 -8.10 -5.98
N GLU A 88 4.72 -8.72 -7.15
CA GLU A 88 3.88 -8.21 -8.22
C GLU A 88 2.42 -8.01 -7.78
N THR A 89 1.92 -8.87 -6.89
CA THR A 89 0.54 -8.82 -6.42
C THR A 89 0.32 -7.57 -5.58
N PHE A 90 1.24 -7.28 -4.66
CA PHE A 90 1.21 -6.04 -3.90
C PHE A 90 1.44 -4.81 -4.78
N ARG A 91 2.31 -4.87 -5.80
CA ARG A 91 2.44 -3.75 -6.76
C ARG A 91 1.14 -3.48 -7.53
N ARG A 92 0.42 -4.52 -7.97
CA ARG A 92 -0.87 -4.36 -8.63
C ARG A 92 -1.92 -3.76 -7.69
N MET A 93 -1.97 -4.21 -6.44
CA MET A 93 -2.83 -3.60 -5.41
C MET A 93 -2.51 -2.13 -5.19
N TYR A 94 -1.22 -1.81 -5.04
CA TYR A 94 -0.75 -0.45 -4.83
C TYR A 94 -1.12 0.45 -6.01
N LYS A 95 -0.80 0.01 -7.22
CA LYS A 95 -1.16 0.72 -8.44
C LYS A 95 -2.67 0.93 -8.52
N TRP A 96 -3.47 -0.12 -8.33
CA TRP A 96 -4.93 0.02 -8.34
C TRP A 96 -5.43 1.03 -7.30
N LEU A 97 -4.80 1.13 -6.12
CA LEU A 97 -5.18 2.11 -5.10
C LEU A 97 -4.88 3.56 -5.54
N GLU A 98 -3.78 3.79 -6.26
CA GLU A 98 -3.39 5.12 -6.75
C GLU A 98 -4.21 5.60 -7.95
N GLU A 99 -4.80 4.68 -8.70
CA GLU A 99 -5.62 5.03 -9.85
C GLU A 99 -6.87 5.82 -9.43
N PRO A 100 -7.33 6.77 -10.25
CA PRO A 100 -8.54 7.53 -9.95
C PRO A 100 -9.77 6.62 -9.89
N GLU A 101 -10.78 7.02 -9.11
CA GLU A 101 -11.97 6.20 -8.85
C GLU A 101 -12.61 5.61 -10.11
N PHE A 102 -12.79 6.43 -11.16
CA PHE A 102 -13.39 5.97 -12.42
C PHE A 102 -12.59 4.84 -13.08
N GLN A 103 -11.26 4.86 -12.96
CA GLN A 103 -10.35 3.87 -13.54
C GLN A 103 -10.33 2.60 -12.70
N ARG A 104 -10.38 2.73 -11.36
CA ARG A 104 -10.55 1.61 -10.43
C ARG A 104 -11.85 0.86 -10.69
N MET A 105 -12.96 1.58 -10.83
CA MET A 105 -14.26 0.99 -11.15
C MET A 105 -14.28 0.40 -12.57
N SER A 106 -13.59 1.00 -13.53
CA SER A 106 -13.44 0.44 -14.87
C SER A 106 -12.70 -0.90 -14.86
N ALA A 107 -11.63 -1.03 -14.08
CA ALA A 107 -10.91 -2.30 -13.89
C ALA A 107 -11.80 -3.39 -13.27
N LEU A 108 -12.84 -2.99 -12.52
CA LEU A 108 -13.84 -3.88 -11.94
C LEU A 108 -15.08 -4.06 -12.84
N ARG A 109 -15.29 -3.24 -13.87
CA ARG A 109 -16.55 -3.14 -14.62
C ARG A 109 -16.93 -4.39 -15.42
N LEU A 110 -15.95 -5.23 -15.78
CA LEU A 110 -16.22 -6.60 -16.26
C LEU A 110 -16.92 -7.50 -15.21
N ALA A 111 -17.18 -7.01 -13.99
CA ALA A 111 -17.90 -7.69 -12.93
C ALA A 111 -19.35 -7.20 -12.74
N GLY A 112 -19.81 -6.20 -13.50
CA GLY A 112 -21.21 -5.72 -13.45
C GLY A 112 -22.21 -6.83 -13.75
N GLU A 113 -21.80 -7.88 -14.46
CA GLU A 113 -22.65 -9.03 -14.79
C GLU A 113 -22.77 -10.05 -13.66
N TRP A 114 -21.93 -10.00 -12.62
CA TRP A 114 -21.95 -10.97 -11.51
C TRP A 114 -22.81 -10.53 -10.33
N LEU A 115 -22.87 -9.23 -10.03
CA LEU A 115 -23.74 -8.70 -8.98
C LEU A 115 -25.19 -8.59 -9.45
N ASP A 116 -25.42 -8.22 -10.71
CA ASP A 116 -26.78 -8.17 -11.27
C ASP A 116 -27.42 -9.57 -11.31
N HIS A 117 -26.65 -10.59 -11.68
CA HIS A 117 -27.13 -11.98 -11.74
C HIS A 117 -27.32 -12.63 -10.36
N LEU A 118 -26.51 -12.28 -9.35
CA LEU A 118 -26.72 -12.77 -7.97
C LEU A 118 -27.84 -12.03 -7.24
N LEU A 119 -28.00 -10.72 -7.46
CA LEU A 119 -29.09 -9.93 -6.87
C LEU A 119 -30.44 -10.25 -7.53
N SER A 120 -30.46 -10.54 -8.83
CA SER A 120 -31.65 -11.05 -9.53
C SER A 120 -32.13 -12.40 -8.97
N LEU A 121 -31.20 -13.30 -8.63
CA LEU A 121 -31.54 -14.60 -8.02
C LEU A 121 -32.08 -14.49 -6.59
N ILE A 122 -31.72 -13.44 -5.84
CA ILE A 122 -32.23 -13.23 -4.48
C ILE A 122 -33.65 -12.63 -4.49
N ASN A 123 -33.98 -11.80 -5.48
CA ASN A 123 -35.28 -11.12 -5.56
C ASN A 123 -36.33 -11.88 -6.43
N ALA A 124 -35.96 -13.05 -6.95
CA ALA A 124 -36.82 -13.94 -7.76
C ALA A 124 -37.37 -15.16 -6.99
N SER A 125 -37.28 -15.18 -5.65
CA SER A 125 -37.92 -16.16 -4.76
C SER A 125 -38.96 -15.50 -3.86
#